data_AF-A0A3M2RW56-F1
#
_entry.id   AF-A0A3M2RW56-F1
#
_cell.length_a   1.000
_cell.length_b   1.000
_cell.length_c   1.000
_cell.angle_alpha   90.00
_cell.angle_beta   90.00
_cell.angle_gamma   90.00
#
_symmetry.space_group_name_H-M   'P 1'
#
loop_
_entity.id
_entity.type
_entity.pdbx_description
1 polymer ?
#
loop_
_entity_poly.entity_id
_entity_poly.type
_entity_poly.pdbx_seq_one_letter_code
_entity_poly.pdbx_strand_id
1 'polypeptide(L)'
;MARDTRVVNLSSEAFKQAPKGGILLSRCKTLLNEISSLARYGQSKLADYYHTRALGKLHPTVKFVAMHDGVLNTGLLDDFRKQRPWLGAFIGVLESIFATDVHDGAKTQL
;
A
#
# COMPACT_ATOMS: atom_id res chain seq x y z
N MET A 1 9.52 26.65 -22.70
CA MET A 1 8.43 25.72 -22.27
C MET A 1 8.80 25.18 -20.89
N ALA A 2 7.96 25.38 -19.87
CA ALA A 2 8.17 24.77 -18.56
C ALA A 2 7.87 23.27 -18.64
N ARG A 3 8.78 22.41 -18.17
CA ARG A 3 8.55 20.95 -18.09
C ARG A 3 7.61 20.65 -16.91
N ASP A 4 6.50 19.97 -17.17
CA ASP A 4 5.56 19.49 -16.14
C ASP A 4 6.12 18.23 -15.46
N THR A 5 7.01 18.40 -14.49
CA THR A 5 7.64 17.29 -13.77
C THR A 5 6.69 16.73 -12.72
N ARG A 6 6.54 15.39 -12.72
CA ARG A 6 5.69 14.67 -11.76
C ARG A 6 6.42 13.50 -11.13
N VAL A 7 6.10 13.22 -9.88
CA VAL A 7 6.53 12.03 -9.14
C VAL A 7 5.27 11.30 -8.68
N VAL A 8 5.15 10.04 -9.08
CA VAL A 8 4.02 9.19 -8.71
C VAL A 8 4.52 8.11 -7.75
N ASN A 9 3.95 8.09 -6.55
CA ASN A 9 4.21 7.07 -5.54
C ASN A 9 3.07 6.05 -5.54
N LEU A 10 3.42 4.78 -5.66
CA LEU A 10 2.45 3.69 -5.63
C LEU A 10 2.24 3.17 -4.20
N SER A 11 1.19 3.66 -3.55
CA SER A 11 0.65 3.14 -2.30
C SER A 11 -0.23 1.89 -2.55
N SER A 12 -0.96 1.44 -1.53
CA SER A 12 -1.93 0.34 -1.61
C SER A 12 -2.96 0.54 -0.50
N GLU A 13 -4.19 0.07 -0.71
CA GLU A 13 -5.26 0.06 0.29
C GLU A 13 -4.85 -0.62 1.61
N ALA A 14 -3.83 -1.47 1.57
CA ALA A 14 -3.17 -2.02 2.75
C ALA A 14 -2.67 -0.97 3.75
N PHE A 15 -2.55 0.33 3.37
CA PHE A 15 -2.24 1.40 4.31
C PHE A 15 -3.17 1.41 5.53
N LYS A 16 -4.41 0.95 5.38
CA LYS A 16 -5.40 0.80 6.46
C LYS A 16 -5.01 -0.23 7.52
N GLN A 17 -4.07 -1.12 7.20
CA GLN A 17 -3.54 -2.14 8.10
C GLN A 17 -2.32 -1.66 8.88
N ALA A 18 -1.87 -0.42 8.66
CA ALA A 18 -0.81 0.18 9.47
C ALA A 18 -1.15 0.14 10.98
N PRO A 19 -0.14 0.13 11.86
CA PRO A 19 -0.37 0.23 13.29
C PRO A 19 -1.29 1.42 13.64
N LYS A 20 -2.16 1.27 14.64
CA LYS A 20 -3.13 2.32 15.03
C LYS A 20 -2.47 3.66 15.37
N GLY A 21 -1.23 3.64 15.86
CA GLY A 21 -0.42 4.83 16.12
C GLY A 21 0.24 5.46 14.89
N GLY A 22 -0.05 4.97 13.69
CA GLY A 22 0.62 5.35 12.45
C GLY A 22 1.94 4.63 12.25
N ILE A 23 2.91 5.31 11.65
CA ILE A 23 4.23 4.75 11.33
C ILE A 23 5.07 4.68 12.61
N LEU A 24 5.63 3.51 12.91
CA LEU A 24 6.50 3.28 14.06
C LEU A 24 7.93 3.76 13.76
N LEU A 25 8.09 5.06 13.50
CA LEU A 25 9.34 5.67 13.00
C LEU A 25 10.57 5.33 13.85
N SER A 26 10.44 5.30 15.17
CA SER A 26 11.54 4.98 16.11
C SER A 26 12.05 3.54 15.96
N ARG A 27 11.27 2.66 15.35
CA ARG A 27 11.55 1.22 15.23
C ARG A 27 11.68 0.76 13.77
N CYS A 28 11.61 1.66 12.79
CA CYS A 28 11.69 1.30 11.36
C CYS A 28 13.02 0.64 10.93
N LYS A 29 14.06 0.69 11.76
CA LYS A 29 15.35 0.01 11.53
C LYS A 29 15.45 -1.37 12.19
N THR A 30 14.38 -1.84 12.83
CA THR A 30 14.31 -3.20 13.40
C THR A 30 13.54 -4.12 12.45
N LEU A 31 13.52 -5.41 12.78
CA LEU A 31 12.73 -6.41 12.05
C LEU A 31 11.22 -6.27 12.25
N LEU A 32 10.76 -5.50 13.26
CA LEU A 32 9.34 -5.27 13.57
C LEU A 32 8.52 -6.57 13.68
N ASN A 33 9.12 -7.61 14.26
CA ASN A 33 8.57 -8.97 14.39
C ASN A 33 7.37 -9.01 15.36
N GLU A 34 7.20 -7.98 16.18
CA GLU A 34 6.06 -7.82 17.10
C GLU A 34 4.75 -7.41 16.42
N ILE A 35 4.78 -7.03 15.13
CA ILE A 35 3.59 -6.77 14.33
C ILE A 35 3.50 -7.75 13.16
N SER A 36 2.30 -7.93 12.61
CA SER A 36 2.09 -8.84 11.47
C SER A 36 2.81 -8.33 10.22
N SER A 37 3.12 -9.24 9.28
CA SER A 37 3.63 -8.86 7.95
C SER A 37 2.72 -7.86 7.25
N LEU A 38 1.39 -8.03 7.40
CA LEU A 38 0.39 -7.13 6.85
C LEU A 38 0.46 -5.74 7.48
N ALA A 39 0.71 -5.64 8.80
CA ALA A 39 0.90 -4.36 9.47
C ALA A 39 2.21 -3.67 9.09
N ARG A 40 3.31 -4.44 8.93
CA ARG A 40 4.59 -3.91 8.40
C ARG A 40 4.40 -3.31 7.02
N TYR A 41 3.74 -4.05 6.13
CA TYR A 41 3.43 -3.63 4.77
C TYR A 41 2.45 -2.44 4.74
N GLY A 42 1.40 -2.48 5.57
CA GLY A 42 0.46 -1.38 5.68
C GLY A 42 1.13 -0.08 6.10
N GLN A 43 2.04 -0.13 7.07
CA GLN A 43 2.80 1.06 7.45
C GLN A 43 3.68 1.58 6.31
N SER A 44 4.31 0.72 5.49
CA SER A 44 5.14 1.20 4.37
C SER A 44 4.29 1.91 3.32
N LYS A 45 3.07 1.43 3.09
CA LYS A 45 2.11 2.07 2.17
C LYS A 45 1.53 3.37 2.72
N LEU A 46 1.35 3.45 4.04
CA LEU A 46 1.04 4.71 4.73
C LEU A 46 2.21 5.70 4.65
N ALA A 47 3.45 5.22 4.71
CA ALA A 47 4.64 6.03 4.56
C ALA A 47 4.75 6.64 3.16
N ASP A 48 4.45 5.88 2.11
CA ASP A 48 4.41 6.40 0.73
C ASP A 48 3.48 7.61 0.62
N TYR A 49 2.29 7.55 1.24
CA TYR A 49 1.32 8.66 1.23
C TYR A 49 1.85 9.91 1.95
N TYR A 50 2.37 9.76 3.17
CA TYR A 50 2.92 10.91 3.90
C TYR A 50 4.17 11.47 3.24
N HIS A 51 5.00 10.62 2.65
CA HIS A 51 6.19 11.02 1.92
C HIS A 51 5.82 11.89 0.71
N THR A 52 4.87 11.46 -0.10
CA THR A 52 4.34 12.25 -1.22
C THR A 52 3.82 13.61 -0.75
N ARG A 53 3.01 13.63 0.31
CA ARG A 53 2.44 14.87 0.85
C ARG A 53 3.52 15.83 1.36
N ALA A 54 4.55 15.31 2.03
CA ALA A 54 5.65 16.11 2.54
C ALA A 54 6.48 16.70 1.39
N LEU A 55 6.82 15.89 0.38
CA LEU A 55 7.58 16.36 -0.78
C LEU A 55 6.81 17.40 -1.59
N GLY A 56 5.49 17.24 -1.76
CA GLY A 56 4.65 18.25 -2.42
C GLY A 56 4.66 19.61 -1.72
N LYS A 57 4.82 19.63 -0.39
CA LYS A 57 4.98 20.89 0.36
C LYS A 57 6.38 21.49 0.23
N LEU A 58 7.42 20.65 0.17
CA LEU A 58 8.81 21.09 0.09
C LEU A 58 9.23 21.52 -1.32
N HIS A 59 8.60 20.96 -2.36
CA HIS A 59 8.95 21.18 -3.76
C HIS A 59 7.71 21.56 -4.59
N PRO A 60 7.14 22.76 -4.41
CA PRO A 60 5.87 23.17 -5.03
C PRO A 60 5.93 23.29 -6.56
N THR A 61 7.13 23.30 -7.16
CA THR A 61 7.33 23.32 -8.62
C THR A 61 7.24 21.94 -9.26
N VAL A 62 7.20 20.86 -8.47
CA VAL A 62 7.05 19.47 -8.91
C VAL A 62 5.73 18.93 -8.37
N LYS A 63 4.98 18.19 -9.20
CA LYS A 63 3.73 17.57 -8.76
C LYS A 63 4.00 16.20 -8.14
N PHE A 64 3.59 16.00 -6.91
CA PHE A 64 3.68 14.70 -6.22
C PHE A 64 2.29 14.12 -6.07
N VAL A 65 2.10 12.88 -6.52
CA VAL A 65 0.82 12.17 -6.44
C VAL A 65 1.04 10.80 -5.82
N ALA A 66 0.17 10.41 -4.90
CA ALA A 66 0.13 9.07 -4.33
C ALA A 66 -1.10 8.36 -4.89
N MET A 67 -0.90 7.21 -5.51
CA MET A 67 -1.96 6.39 -6.11
C MET A 67 -1.95 5.00 -5.48
N HIS A 68 -3.09 4.34 -5.42
CA HIS A 68 -3.19 2.94 -5.04
C HIS A 68 -4.11 2.22 -6.02
N ASP A 69 -3.73 1.01 -6.39
CA ASP A 69 -4.46 0.11 -7.28
C ASP A 69 -5.43 -0.83 -6.52
N GLY A 70 -5.68 -0.54 -5.24
CA GLY A 70 -6.59 -1.32 -4.39
C GLY A 70 -5.88 -2.37 -3.54
N VAL A 71 -6.60 -3.44 -3.19
CA VAL A 71 -6.05 -4.59 -2.44
C VAL A 71 -5.61 -5.64 -3.45
N LEU A 72 -4.43 -5.45 -4.06
CA LEU A 72 -3.83 -6.52 -4.83
C LEU A 72 -3.49 -7.69 -3.91
N ASN A 73 -3.85 -8.89 -4.34
CA ASN A 73 -3.49 -10.16 -3.73
C ASN A 73 -1.98 -10.40 -3.86
N THR A 74 -1.21 -9.61 -3.12
CA THR A 74 0.19 -9.86 -2.85
C THR A 74 0.22 -11.11 -1.96
N GLY A 75 1.12 -12.06 -2.20
CA GLY A 75 1.27 -13.30 -1.41
C GLY A 75 1.48 -13.10 0.11
N LEU A 76 1.38 -11.87 0.63
CA LEU A 76 1.16 -11.52 2.03
C LEU A 76 -0.05 -12.23 2.67
N LEU A 77 -1.10 -12.52 1.89
CA LEU A 77 -2.25 -13.28 2.40
C LEU A 77 -1.98 -14.79 2.51
N ASP A 78 -0.90 -15.31 1.92
CA ASP A 78 -0.60 -16.75 1.95
C ASP A 78 -0.15 -17.20 3.34
N ASP A 79 0.59 -16.37 4.07
CA ASP A 79 0.92 -16.63 5.49
C ASP A 79 -0.34 -16.63 6.37
N PHE A 80 -1.34 -15.81 6.03
CA PHE A 80 -2.66 -15.79 6.69
C PHE A 80 -3.50 -17.03 6.33
N ARG A 81 -3.49 -17.46 5.07
CA ARG A 81 -4.17 -18.67 4.58
C ARG A 81 -3.63 -19.94 5.26
N LYS A 82 -2.31 -20.04 5.44
CA LYS A 82 -1.66 -21.19 6.10
C LYS A 82 -2.03 -21.33 7.58
N GLN A 83 -2.32 -20.23 8.28
CA GLN A 83 -2.67 -20.29 9.71
C GLN A 83 -4.15 -20.62 9.99
N ARG A 84 -5.09 -20.35 9.06
CA ARG A 84 -6.53 -20.65 9.22
C ARG A 84 -7.21 -21.07 7.91
N PRO A 85 -7.28 -22.39 7.60
CA PRO A 85 -7.75 -22.88 6.29
C PRO A 85 -9.22 -22.56 5.97
N TRP A 86 -10.09 -22.46 6.98
CA TRP A 86 -11.52 -22.16 6.78
C TRP A 86 -11.80 -20.70 6.35
N LEU A 87 -10.88 -19.78 6.62
CA LEU A 87 -10.95 -18.39 6.13
C LEU A 87 -10.40 -18.25 4.70
N GLY A 88 -9.58 -19.21 4.25
CA GLY A 88 -8.97 -19.22 2.92
C GLY A 88 -9.99 -19.32 1.79
N ALA A 89 -11.14 -19.95 2.05
CA ALA A 89 -12.27 -20.01 1.11
C ALA A 89 -12.94 -18.64 0.91
N PHE A 90 -13.02 -17.81 1.96
CA PHE A 90 -13.56 -16.45 1.87
C PHE A 90 -12.62 -15.50 1.10
N ILE A 91 -11.31 -15.71 1.23
CA ILE A 91 -10.28 -14.98 0.47
C ILE A 91 -10.28 -15.39 -1.01
N GLY A 92 -10.54 -16.66 -1.34
CA GLY A 92 -10.64 -17.13 -2.73
C GLY A 92 -11.79 -16.50 -3.51
N VAL A 93 -12.90 -16.19 -2.84
CA VAL A 93 -14.03 -15.47 -3.45
C VAL A 93 -13.68 -14.00 -3.71
N LEU A 94 -12.97 -13.35 -2.77
CA LEU A 94 -12.46 -11.98 -2.97
C LEU A 94 -11.46 -11.92 -4.14
N GLU A 95 -10.52 -12.88 -4.25
CA GLU A 95 -9.58 -12.98 -5.38
C GLU A 95 -10.27 -12.97 -6.75
N SER A 96 -11.39 -13.68 -6.89
CA SER A 96 -12.14 -13.75 -8.16
C SER A 96 -12.80 -12.42 -8.55
N ILE A 97 -13.09 -11.56 -7.59
CA ILE A 97 -13.62 -10.21 -7.83
C ILE A 97 -12.48 -9.28 -8.30
N PHE A 98 -11.27 -9.43 -7.74
CA PHE A 98 -10.12 -8.55 -8.00
C PHE A 98 -9.28 -8.91 -9.23
N ALA A 99 -9.33 -10.15 -9.75
CA ALA A 99 -8.67 -10.48 -11.02
C ALA A 99 -9.20 -9.65 -12.21
N THR A 100 -10.42 -9.11 -12.07
CA THR A 100 -11.04 -8.18 -13.02
C THR A 100 -10.51 -6.74 -12.87
N ASP A 101 -9.96 -6.39 -11.69
CA ASP A 101 -9.54 -5.03 -11.27
C ASP A 101 -8.12 -4.66 -11.75
N VAL A 102 -7.30 -5.61 -12.23
CA VAL A 102 -5.96 -5.31 -12.77
C VAL A 102 -6.02 -4.31 -13.94
N HIS A 103 -7.09 -4.38 -14.74
CA HIS A 103 -7.33 -3.46 -15.84
C HIS A 103 -7.85 -2.08 -15.36
N ASP A 104 -8.42 -2.00 -14.15
CA ASP A 104 -8.91 -0.75 -13.54
C ASP A 104 -7.81 -0.06 -12.71
N GLY A 105 -6.97 -0.82 -12.01
CA GLY A 105 -5.74 -0.31 -11.37
C GLY A 105 -4.82 0.41 -12.36
N ALA A 106 -4.64 -0.15 -13.56
CA ALA A 106 -3.88 0.48 -14.65
C ALA A 106 -4.51 1.79 -15.17
N LYS A 107 -5.82 1.98 -15.05
CA LYS A 107 -6.51 3.23 -15.46
C LYS A 107 -6.26 4.38 -14.52
N THR A 108 -5.92 4.11 -13.25
CA THR A 108 -5.50 5.16 -12.31
C THR A 108 -4.18 5.81 -12.73
N GLN A 109 -3.43 5.17 -13.63
CA GLN A 109 -2.11 5.59 -14.09
C GLN A 109 -2.13 6.54 -15.31
N LEU A 110 -3.32 6.85 -15.87
CA LEU A 110 -3.52 7.76 -17.00
C LEU A 110 -4.02 9.14 -16.57
#